data_AF-A0A2V1B297-F1
#
_entry.id   AF-A0A2V1B297-F1
#
_cell.length_a   1.000
_cell.length_b   1.000
_cell.length_c   1.000
_cell.angle_alpha   90.00
_cell.angle_beta   90.00
_cell.angle_gamma   90.00
#
_symmetry.space_group_name_H-M   'P 1'
#
loop_
_entity.id
_entity.type
_entity.pdbx_description
1 polymer ?
#
loop_
_entity_poly.entity_id
_entity_poly.type
_entity_poly.pdbx_seq_one_letter_code
_entity_poly.pdbx_strand_id
1 'polypeptide(L)'
;MRCTGPPCDKGPYCWCDPIGKKHYKLHTDTMTSLVEFVEDGNTLATHDDVPEDIREQLYAEDRLARERHQKASRSVGTSAGSLPSIPITITMLPPPAVGTPAPEVALAPKPIQRFDIPGYLDEQVEEYCTWQKSRVKKPSLKVEYQKACDLMIGEGMTLGLISRDRDPKFLTDNGVKRGPAEHVVGDIDYWFKSVKRVRSEE
;
A
#
# COMPACT_ATOMS: atom_id res chain seq x y z
N MET A 1 -16.36 22.77 -13.11
CA MET A 1 -16.37 21.47 -12.39
C MET A 1 -17.26 21.55 -11.15
N ARG A 2 -18.20 20.62 -10.94
CA ARG A 2 -19.02 20.52 -9.71
C ARG A 2 -18.89 19.13 -9.11
N CYS A 3 -18.90 19.03 -7.78
CA CYS A 3 -18.92 17.73 -7.10
C CYS A 3 -20.26 17.03 -7.36
N THR A 4 -20.21 15.82 -7.92
CA THR A 4 -21.38 15.06 -8.38
C THR A 4 -22.02 14.15 -7.33
N GLY A 5 -21.62 14.22 -6.04
CA GLY A 5 -22.08 13.27 -5.03
C GLY A 5 -22.26 13.85 -3.60
N PRO A 6 -23.36 13.50 -2.89
CA PRO A 6 -23.50 13.74 -1.45
C PRO A 6 -23.16 12.49 -0.58
N PRO A 7 -22.57 12.66 0.63
CA PRO A 7 -21.79 13.80 1.10
C PRO A 7 -20.30 13.58 0.80
N CYS A 8 -19.70 14.52 0.08
CA CYS A 8 -18.24 14.55 -0.07
C CYS A 8 -17.61 15.07 1.23
N ASP A 9 -16.76 14.25 1.86
CA ASP A 9 -16.06 14.55 3.11
C ASP A 9 -14.77 15.36 2.91
N LYS A 10 -14.42 15.70 1.66
CA LYS A 10 -13.15 16.34 1.29
C LYS A 10 -13.14 17.87 1.46
N GLY A 11 -14.24 18.45 1.92
CA GLY A 11 -14.37 19.89 2.17
C GLY A 11 -14.96 20.66 0.98
N PRO A 12 -14.74 21.99 0.90
CA PRO A 12 -15.47 22.85 -0.03
C PRO A 12 -15.10 22.63 -1.51
N TYR A 13 -13.89 22.15 -1.79
CA TYR A 13 -13.41 21.89 -3.14
C TYR A 13 -12.81 20.49 -3.21
N CYS A 14 -13.28 19.72 -4.19
CA CYS A 14 -12.78 18.39 -4.46
C CYS A 14 -12.73 18.12 -5.96
N TRP A 15 -11.79 17.25 -6.33
CA TRP A 15 -11.71 16.68 -7.65
C TRP A 15 -12.06 15.19 -7.59
N CYS A 16 -12.85 14.72 -8.54
CA CYS A 16 -13.25 13.32 -8.64
C CYS A 16 -12.41 12.64 -9.71
N ASP A 17 -11.67 11.60 -9.33
CA ASP A 17 -10.91 10.79 -10.28
C ASP A 17 -11.89 10.09 -11.25
N PRO A 18 -11.76 10.31 -12.57
CA PRO A 18 -12.68 9.74 -13.54
C PRO A 18 -12.62 8.22 -13.61
N ILE A 19 -11.47 7.63 -13.28
CA ILE A 19 -11.21 6.19 -13.30
C ILE A 19 -11.65 5.57 -11.97
N GLY A 20 -11.09 6.06 -10.86
CA GLY A 20 -11.32 5.46 -9.54
C GLY A 20 -12.60 5.93 -8.84
N LYS A 21 -13.31 6.93 -9.37
CA LYS A 21 -14.44 7.64 -8.73
C LYS A 21 -14.15 8.14 -7.31
N LYS A 22 -12.86 8.23 -6.95
CA LYS A 22 -12.41 8.68 -5.64
C LYS A 22 -12.30 10.20 -5.62
N HIS A 23 -12.77 10.80 -4.53
CA HIS A 23 -12.67 12.24 -4.32
C HIS A 23 -11.37 12.60 -3.62
N TYR A 24 -10.66 13.57 -4.18
CA TYR A 24 -9.46 14.17 -3.63
C TYR A 24 -9.77 15.60 -3.21
N LYS A 25 -9.21 16.02 -2.07
CA LYS A 25 -9.32 17.40 -1.61
C LYS A 25 -8.44 18.28 -2.50
N LEU A 26 -9.01 19.37 -3.00
CA LEU A 26 -8.22 20.37 -3.72
C LEU A 26 -7.64 21.35 -2.70
N HIS A 27 -6.31 21.36 -2.59
CA HIS A 27 -5.58 22.36 -1.83
C HIS A 27 -5.45 23.67 -2.62
N THR A 28 -5.18 24.76 -1.92
CA THR A 28 -5.06 26.10 -2.52
C THR A 28 -4.01 26.11 -3.64
N ASP A 29 -2.86 25.47 -3.43
CA ASP A 29 -1.77 25.42 -4.40
C ASP A 29 -2.22 24.72 -5.70
N THR A 30 -2.89 23.58 -5.58
CA THR A 30 -3.47 22.86 -6.72
C THR A 30 -4.54 23.67 -7.43
N MET A 31 -5.33 24.45 -6.68
CA MET A 31 -6.34 25.34 -7.27
C MET A 31 -5.68 26.45 -8.09
N THR A 32 -4.56 27.02 -7.63
CA THR A 32 -3.80 28.03 -8.37
C THR A 32 -3.29 27.47 -9.70
N SER A 33 -2.71 26.27 -9.69
CA SER A 33 -2.25 25.62 -10.92
C SER A 33 -3.39 25.30 -11.90
N LEU A 34 -4.57 24.95 -11.39
CA LEU A 34 -5.76 24.78 -12.23
C LEU A 34 -6.21 26.10 -12.85
N VAL A 35 -6.11 27.23 -12.11
CA VAL A 35 -6.45 28.56 -12.63
C VAL A 35 -5.46 28.98 -13.71
N GLU A 36 -4.15 28.84 -13.47
CA GLU A 36 -3.09 29.11 -14.46
C GLU A 36 -3.32 28.30 -15.75
N PHE A 37 -3.69 27.02 -15.61
CA PHE A 37 -3.99 26.16 -16.76
C PHE A 37 -5.18 26.68 -17.60
N VAL A 38 -6.23 27.24 -16.97
CA VAL A 38 -7.34 27.88 -17.69
C VAL A 38 -6.92 29.21 -18.32
N GLU A 39 -6.09 30.00 -17.62
CA GLU A 39 -5.59 31.29 -18.11
C GLU A 39 -4.72 31.12 -19.37
N ASP A 40 -3.99 30.01 -19.46
CA ASP A 40 -3.22 29.60 -20.64
C ASP A 40 -4.10 29.15 -21.84
N GLY A 41 -5.42 29.22 -21.70
CA GLY A 41 -6.39 28.94 -22.77
C GLY A 41 -6.90 27.50 -22.81
N ASN A 42 -6.57 26.68 -21.82
CA ASN A 42 -7.07 25.31 -21.74
C ASN A 42 -8.47 25.26 -21.10
N THR A 43 -9.24 24.22 -21.43
CA THR A 43 -10.62 24.07 -20.95
C THR A 43 -10.66 23.15 -19.72
N LEU A 44 -11.32 23.58 -18.64
CA LEU A 44 -11.59 22.78 -17.42
C LEU A 44 -13.11 22.71 -17.18
N ALA A 45 -13.82 21.99 -18.05
CA ALA A 45 -15.28 21.88 -17.95
C ALA A 45 -15.69 20.75 -16.99
N THR A 46 -15.04 19.60 -17.12
CA THR A 46 -15.31 18.34 -16.44
C THR A 46 -14.13 17.91 -15.58
N HIS A 47 -14.32 16.88 -14.76
CA HIS A 47 -13.22 16.34 -13.94
C HIS A 47 -12.18 15.59 -14.78
N ASP A 48 -12.52 15.19 -16.01
CA ASP A 48 -11.60 14.55 -16.96
C ASP A 48 -10.58 15.53 -17.56
N ASP A 49 -10.90 16.83 -17.55
CA ASP A 49 -10.08 17.88 -18.18
C ASP A 49 -8.88 18.33 -17.32
N VAL A 50 -8.64 17.67 -16.18
CA VAL A 50 -7.52 18.00 -15.29
C VAL A 50 -6.21 17.42 -15.82
N PRO A 51 -5.15 18.24 -16.02
CA PRO A 51 -3.83 17.80 -16.49
C PRO A 51 -3.23 16.69 -15.65
N GLU A 52 -2.46 15.81 -16.28
CA GLU A 52 -1.78 14.69 -15.59
C GLU A 52 -0.88 15.19 -14.47
N ASP A 53 -0.14 16.28 -14.68
CA ASP A 53 0.78 16.83 -13.67
C ASP A 53 0.06 17.23 -12.37
N ILE A 54 -1.13 17.81 -12.50
CA ILE A 54 -1.98 18.21 -11.36
C ILE A 54 -2.61 16.97 -10.71
N ARG A 55 -2.98 15.96 -11.50
CA ARG A 55 -3.46 14.67 -10.98
C ARG A 55 -2.39 13.96 -10.18
N GLU A 56 -1.16 13.92 -10.68
CA GLU A 56 -0.02 13.32 -9.99
C GLU A 56 0.28 14.04 -8.66
N GLN A 57 0.23 15.37 -8.65
CA GLN A 57 0.38 16.15 -7.41
C GLN A 57 -0.68 15.77 -6.37
N LEU A 58 -1.95 15.66 -6.76
CA LEU A 58 -3.03 15.25 -5.85
C LEU A 58 -2.83 13.82 -5.31
N TYR A 59 -2.34 12.89 -6.14
CA TYR A 59 -2.03 11.54 -5.71
C TYR A 59 -0.84 11.50 -4.74
N ALA A 60 0.18 12.31 -4.99
CA ALA A 60 1.34 12.44 -4.11
C ALA A 60 0.94 13.06 -2.76
N GLU A 61 0.12 14.11 -2.76
CA GLU A 61 -0.39 14.74 -1.54
C GLU A 61 -1.27 13.80 -0.71
N ASP A 62 -2.18 13.04 -1.34
CA ASP A 62 -2.98 12.03 -0.63
C ASP A 62 -2.10 10.93 -0.02
N ARG A 63 -1.06 10.49 -0.75
CA ARG A 63 -0.08 9.52 -0.24
C ARG A 63 0.67 10.08 0.97
N LEU A 64 1.17 11.31 0.89
CA LEU A 64 1.87 11.98 1.98
C LEU A 64 0.95 12.25 3.18
N ALA A 65 -0.29 12.66 2.96
CA ALA A 65 -1.28 12.84 4.02
C ALA A 65 -1.57 11.52 4.74
N ARG A 66 -1.73 10.42 4.00
CA ARG A 66 -1.88 9.06 4.57
C ARG A 66 -0.64 8.65 5.37
N GLU A 67 0.56 8.94 4.89
CA GLU A 67 1.80 8.69 5.62
C GLU A 67 1.91 9.51 6.90
N ARG A 68 1.54 10.81 6.88
CA ARG A 68 1.51 11.66 8.07
C ARG A 68 0.48 11.17 9.08
N HIS A 69 -0.70 10.76 8.64
CA HIS A 69 -1.71 10.17 9.53
C HIS A 69 -1.27 8.82 10.11
N GLN A 70 -0.52 8.01 9.35
CA GLN A 70 0.11 6.79 9.88
C GLN A 70 1.22 7.10 10.89
N LYS A 71 2.01 8.16 10.68
CA LYS A 71 3.02 8.62 11.65
C LYS A 71 2.37 9.24 12.90
N ALA A 72 1.30 10.00 12.74
CA ALA A 72 0.57 10.64 13.83
C ALA A 72 -0.23 9.64 14.68
N SER A 73 -0.85 8.63 14.07
CA SER A 73 -1.49 7.50 14.78
C SER A 73 -0.47 6.60 15.48
N ARG A 74 0.77 6.50 14.97
CA ARG A 74 1.91 5.91 15.68
C ARG A 74 2.45 6.77 16.83
N SER A 75 2.16 8.08 16.86
CA SER A 75 2.60 8.99 17.93
C SER A 75 1.55 9.22 19.04
N VAL A 76 0.35 8.63 18.94
CA VAL A 76 -0.60 8.56 20.07
C VAL A 76 -0.25 7.32 20.90
N GLY A 77 0.93 7.41 21.51
CA GLY A 77 1.55 6.34 22.28
C GLY A 77 2.70 6.94 23.08
N THR A 78 2.35 7.73 24.09
CA THR A 78 3.20 8.33 25.13
C THR A 78 3.83 9.68 24.80
N SER A 79 3.40 10.67 25.58
CA SER A 79 3.78 12.09 25.59
C SER A 79 5.24 12.32 25.99
N ALA A 80 5.81 13.43 25.48
CA ALA A 80 6.97 14.20 25.96
C ALA A 80 8.34 13.47 25.93
N GLY A 81 9.43 14.04 25.41
CA GLY A 81 9.68 15.33 24.79
C GLY A 81 11.16 15.42 24.41
N SER A 82 11.47 16.22 23.41
CA SER A 82 12.76 16.92 23.30
C SER A 82 12.45 18.28 22.69
N LEU A 83 12.55 19.32 23.51
CA LEU A 83 12.41 20.72 23.14
C LEU A 83 13.74 21.40 23.47
N PRO A 84 14.19 22.43 22.73
CA PRO A 84 14.75 23.59 23.39
C PRO A 84 13.60 24.45 23.93
N SER A 85 13.57 24.56 25.25
CA SER A 85 12.71 25.49 25.97
C SER A 85 13.24 26.92 25.80
N ILE A 86 12.33 27.87 25.65
CA ILE A 86 12.34 29.06 26.52
C ILE A 86 10.98 28.95 27.22
N PRO A 87 10.82 28.66 28.54
CA PRO A 87 11.27 29.52 29.66
C PRO A 87 11.58 28.86 31.05
N ILE A 88 12.27 29.62 31.91
CA ILE A 88 12.31 29.76 33.40
C ILE A 88 12.27 28.50 34.32
N THR A 89 13.35 28.37 35.11
CA THR A 89 13.67 27.40 36.18
C THR A 89 12.81 27.51 37.45
N ILE A 90 12.30 26.40 37.99
CA ILE A 90 12.17 26.16 39.45
C ILE A 90 12.44 24.66 39.75
N THR A 91 13.39 24.43 40.66
CA THR A 91 13.93 23.14 41.14
C THR A 91 13.04 22.51 42.22
N MET A 92 12.90 21.18 42.27
CA MET A 92 12.91 20.35 43.50
C MET A 92 13.05 18.84 43.16
N LEU A 93 13.86 18.13 43.97
CA LEU A 93 14.36 16.73 43.87
C LEU A 93 13.33 15.68 44.43
N PRO A 94 13.59 14.34 44.47
CA PRO A 94 12.65 13.25 44.13
C PRO A 94 12.36 12.34 45.37
N PRO A 95 11.72 11.15 45.27
CA PRO A 95 12.48 9.88 45.18
C PRO A 95 11.65 8.71 44.51
N PRO A 96 11.93 7.39 44.68
CA PRO A 96 12.64 6.59 43.69
C PRO A 96 11.95 5.26 43.24
N ALA A 97 12.52 4.69 42.16
CA ALA A 97 12.66 3.27 41.81
C ALA A 97 11.44 2.33 41.72
N VAL A 98 11.38 1.56 40.63
CA VAL A 98 11.45 0.08 40.61
C VAL A 98 11.51 -0.36 39.13
N GLY A 99 12.46 -1.23 38.80
CA GLY A 99 12.79 -1.64 37.43
C GLY A 99 11.82 -2.64 36.82
N THR A 100 11.84 -2.77 35.49
CA THR A 100 11.23 -3.83 34.66
C THR A 100 11.68 -3.62 33.19
N PRO A 101 11.77 -4.70 32.37
CA PRO A 101 12.85 -4.89 31.41
C PRO A 101 12.63 -4.20 30.07
N ALA A 102 13.72 -4.10 29.31
CA ALA A 102 13.80 -3.44 28.01
C ALA A 102 12.71 -3.92 27.03
N PRO A 103 12.02 -3.00 26.32
CA PRO A 103 11.08 -3.37 25.27
C PRO A 103 11.84 -3.64 23.96
N GLU A 104 11.56 -4.79 23.39
CA GLU A 104 11.99 -5.24 22.07
C GLU A 104 11.44 -4.28 21.00
N VAL A 105 12.32 -3.74 20.15
CA VAL A 105 12.02 -2.68 19.19
C VAL A 105 11.18 -3.24 18.03
N ALA A 106 9.90 -2.85 17.96
CA ALA A 106 9.02 -3.27 16.87
C ALA A 106 9.34 -2.52 15.55
N LEU A 107 9.70 -3.30 14.51
CA LEU A 107 9.98 -2.81 13.15
C LEU A 107 8.69 -2.27 12.51
N ALA A 108 8.75 -1.10 11.87
CA ALA A 108 7.61 -0.56 11.13
C ALA A 108 7.21 -1.50 9.95
N PRO A 109 5.91 -1.82 9.75
CA PRO A 109 5.46 -2.69 8.67
C PRO A 109 5.76 -2.12 7.29
N LYS A 110 6.26 -2.97 6.41
CA LYS A 110 6.58 -2.64 5.02
C LYS A 110 5.30 -2.28 4.24
N PRO A 111 5.37 -1.38 3.25
CA PRO A 111 4.25 -1.15 2.35
C PRO A 111 3.95 -2.42 1.51
N ILE A 112 2.68 -2.69 1.24
CA ILE A 112 2.25 -3.79 0.37
C ILE A 112 2.70 -3.46 -1.06
N GLN A 113 3.41 -4.39 -1.71
CA GLN A 113 3.77 -4.23 -3.11
C GLN A 113 2.52 -4.37 -3.97
N ARG A 114 2.26 -3.37 -4.82
CA ARG A 114 1.21 -3.46 -5.83
C ARG A 114 1.81 -4.00 -7.11
N PHE A 115 1.35 -5.17 -7.51
CA PHE A 115 1.62 -5.71 -8.83
C PHE A 115 0.60 -5.09 -9.79
N ASP A 116 1.09 -4.27 -10.71
CA ASP A 116 0.27 -3.62 -11.73
C ASP A 116 -0.07 -4.62 -12.84
N ILE A 117 -0.86 -5.65 -12.47
CA ILE A 117 -1.44 -6.63 -13.38
C ILE A 117 -2.93 -6.30 -13.46
N PRO A 118 -3.45 -5.92 -14.65
CA PRO A 118 -4.88 -5.80 -14.88
C PRO A 118 -5.61 -7.11 -14.58
N GLY A 119 -6.76 -7.02 -13.90
CA GLY A 119 -7.58 -8.16 -13.50
C GLY A 119 -7.92 -8.15 -12.00
N TYR A 120 -8.72 -9.12 -11.55
CA TYR A 120 -9.05 -9.25 -10.14
C TYR A 120 -7.91 -9.88 -9.33
N LEU A 121 -7.83 -9.58 -8.03
CA LEU A 121 -6.69 -9.99 -7.19
C LEU A 121 -6.64 -11.50 -6.95
N ASP A 122 -7.81 -12.13 -6.85
CA ASP A 122 -8.01 -13.57 -6.79
C ASP A 122 -7.60 -14.25 -8.10
N GLU A 123 -8.03 -13.73 -9.26
CA GLU A 123 -7.60 -14.24 -10.57
C GLU A 123 -6.08 -14.17 -10.75
N GLN A 124 -5.42 -13.10 -10.29
CA GLN A 124 -3.96 -13.00 -10.32
C GLN A 124 -3.27 -14.09 -9.50
N VAL A 125 -3.83 -14.42 -8.33
CA VAL A 125 -3.32 -15.51 -7.48
C VAL A 125 -3.51 -16.86 -8.17
N GLU A 126 -4.66 -17.10 -8.80
CA GLU A 126 -4.93 -18.31 -9.56
C GLU A 126 -3.97 -18.48 -10.76
N GLU A 127 -3.70 -17.40 -11.50
CA GLU A 127 -2.77 -17.39 -12.62
C GLU A 127 -1.34 -17.70 -12.15
N TYR A 128 -0.88 -17.04 -11.09
CA TYR A 128 0.41 -17.31 -10.46
C TYR A 128 0.54 -18.79 -10.02
N CYS A 129 -0.52 -19.31 -9.42
CA CYS A 129 -0.60 -20.70 -8.98
C CYS A 129 -0.54 -21.70 -10.12
N THR A 130 -1.23 -21.39 -11.22
CA THR A 130 -1.17 -22.17 -12.46
C THR A 130 0.26 -22.16 -13.03
N TRP A 131 0.89 -21.00 -13.04
CA TRP A 131 2.29 -20.85 -13.47
C TRP A 131 3.25 -21.66 -12.58
N GLN A 132 3.14 -21.63 -11.25
CA GLN A 132 4.01 -22.42 -10.37
C GLN A 132 3.89 -23.93 -10.66
N LYS A 133 2.67 -24.44 -10.80
CA LYS A 133 2.42 -25.85 -11.11
C LYS A 133 2.97 -26.27 -12.48
N SER A 134 3.02 -25.36 -13.45
CA SER A 134 3.55 -25.62 -14.79
C SER A 134 5.06 -25.93 -14.79
N ARG A 135 5.80 -25.38 -13.82
CA ARG A 135 7.27 -25.50 -13.70
C ARG A 135 7.73 -26.82 -13.09
N VAL A 136 6.80 -27.64 -12.62
CA VAL A 136 7.09 -28.84 -11.84
C VAL A 136 6.56 -30.07 -12.56
N LYS A 137 7.44 -31.01 -12.93
CA LYS A 137 7.02 -32.26 -13.61
C LYS A 137 6.50 -33.34 -12.64
N LYS A 138 7.06 -33.42 -11.42
CA LYS A 138 6.74 -34.48 -10.46
C LYS A 138 5.34 -34.30 -9.87
N PRO A 139 4.42 -35.30 -9.98
CA PRO A 139 3.06 -35.18 -9.46
C PRO A 139 3.00 -34.90 -7.95
N SER A 140 3.85 -35.58 -7.17
CA SER A 140 3.91 -35.38 -5.72
C SER A 140 4.29 -33.96 -5.31
N LEU A 141 5.12 -33.28 -6.10
CA LEU A 141 5.42 -31.87 -5.86
C LEU A 141 4.29 -30.96 -6.33
N LYS A 142 3.62 -31.26 -7.45
CA LYS A 142 2.44 -30.49 -7.89
C LYS A 142 1.35 -30.44 -6.82
N VAL A 143 1.15 -31.53 -6.08
CA VAL A 143 0.20 -31.58 -4.94
C VAL A 143 0.59 -30.58 -3.84
N GLU A 144 1.87 -30.43 -3.53
CA GLU A 144 2.33 -29.45 -2.53
C GLU A 144 2.09 -28.00 -3.00
N TYR A 145 2.35 -27.71 -4.28
CA TYR A 145 2.05 -26.40 -4.85
C TYR A 145 0.55 -26.12 -4.90
N GLN A 146 -0.27 -27.13 -5.25
CA GLN A 146 -1.73 -26.99 -5.20
C GLN A 146 -2.20 -26.68 -3.78
N LYS A 147 -1.71 -27.41 -2.78
CA LYS A 147 -2.04 -27.15 -1.38
C LYS A 147 -1.67 -25.73 -0.94
N ALA A 148 -0.49 -25.25 -1.33
CA ALA A 148 -0.08 -23.88 -1.04
C ALA A 148 -1.02 -22.85 -1.68
N CYS A 149 -1.45 -23.10 -2.91
CA CYS A 149 -2.40 -22.26 -3.63
C CYS A 149 -3.78 -22.24 -2.99
N ASP A 150 -4.30 -23.41 -2.58
CA ASP A 150 -5.60 -23.52 -1.91
C ASP A 150 -5.61 -22.74 -0.59
N LEU A 151 -4.50 -22.80 0.17
CA LEU A 151 -4.34 -22.01 1.40
C LEU A 151 -4.31 -20.50 1.11
N MET A 152 -3.56 -20.08 0.09
CA MET A 152 -3.51 -18.66 -0.28
C MET A 152 -4.88 -18.12 -0.71
N ILE A 153 -5.60 -18.85 -1.56
CA ILE A 153 -6.92 -18.45 -2.04
C ILE A 153 -7.94 -18.48 -0.90
N GLY A 154 -7.95 -19.55 -0.10
CA GLY A 154 -8.88 -19.72 1.02
C GLY A 154 -8.76 -18.62 2.09
N GLU A 155 -7.53 -18.15 2.35
CA GLU A 155 -7.26 -17.05 3.28
C GLU A 155 -7.36 -15.65 2.63
N GLY A 156 -7.73 -15.56 1.34
CA GLY A 156 -7.82 -14.30 0.62
C GLY A 156 -6.48 -13.57 0.47
N MET A 157 -5.37 -14.31 0.46
CA MET A 157 -4.02 -13.76 0.36
C MET A 157 -3.74 -13.26 -1.06
N THR A 158 -3.38 -11.99 -1.17
CA THR A 158 -2.98 -11.40 -2.44
C THR A 158 -1.48 -11.57 -2.67
N LEU A 159 -1.04 -11.62 -3.93
CA LEU A 159 0.39 -11.72 -4.26
C LEU A 159 1.20 -10.56 -3.65
N GLY A 160 0.63 -9.35 -3.63
CA GLY A 160 1.23 -8.18 -3.01
C GLY A 160 1.48 -8.34 -1.52
N LEU A 161 0.54 -8.98 -0.80
CA LEU A 161 0.67 -9.26 0.62
C LEU A 161 1.75 -10.31 0.88
N ILE A 162 1.78 -11.37 0.08
CA ILE A 162 2.76 -12.45 0.20
C ILE A 162 4.18 -11.94 -0.11
N SER A 163 4.37 -11.13 -1.17
CA SER A 163 5.68 -10.59 -1.54
C SER A 163 6.22 -9.59 -0.51
N ARG A 164 5.36 -8.97 0.31
CA ARG A 164 5.77 -8.03 1.34
C ARG A 164 6.54 -8.70 2.47
N ASP A 165 5.94 -9.72 3.07
CA ASP A 165 6.45 -10.32 4.31
C ASP A 165 7.35 -11.52 4.01
N ARG A 166 7.22 -12.12 2.82
CA ARG A 166 7.99 -13.26 2.32
C ARG A 166 8.22 -14.39 3.32
N ASP A 167 7.26 -14.58 4.23
CA ASP A 167 7.37 -15.60 5.24
C ASP A 167 6.71 -16.89 4.75
N PRO A 168 7.47 -17.98 4.51
CA PRO A 168 6.88 -19.26 4.12
C PRO A 168 6.20 -19.97 5.30
N LYS A 169 6.35 -19.47 6.55
CA LYS A 169 5.83 -20.16 7.74
C LYS A 169 4.34 -20.43 7.67
N PHE A 170 3.54 -19.48 7.19
CA PHE A 170 2.09 -19.70 7.11
C PHE A 170 1.74 -20.90 6.21
N LEU A 171 2.57 -21.23 5.22
CA LEU A 171 2.39 -22.41 4.38
C LEU A 171 2.93 -23.67 5.06
N THR A 172 4.13 -23.58 5.65
CA THR A 172 4.75 -24.75 6.29
C THR A 172 4.01 -25.20 7.55
N ASP A 173 3.48 -24.26 8.32
CA ASP A 173 2.69 -24.51 9.53
C ASP A 173 1.35 -25.17 9.17
N ASN A 174 0.83 -24.89 7.96
CA ASN A 174 -0.33 -25.57 7.38
C ASN A 174 0.05 -26.84 6.57
N GLY A 175 1.27 -27.34 6.74
CA GLY A 175 1.73 -28.63 6.23
C GLY A 175 2.06 -28.66 4.74
N VAL A 176 2.44 -27.53 4.15
CA VAL A 176 3.13 -27.50 2.85
C VAL A 176 4.62 -27.79 3.09
N LYS A 177 5.24 -28.61 2.24
CA LYS A 177 6.69 -28.83 2.34
C LYS A 177 7.48 -27.52 2.20
N ARG A 178 8.59 -27.41 2.95
CA ARG A 178 9.45 -26.22 2.97
C ARG A 178 9.85 -25.72 1.57
N GLY A 179 10.34 -26.61 0.69
CA GLY A 179 10.78 -26.22 -0.65
C GLY A 179 9.70 -25.52 -1.48
N PRO A 180 8.53 -26.16 -1.70
CA PRO A 180 7.38 -25.52 -2.34
C PRO A 180 6.96 -24.20 -1.68
N ALA A 181 6.90 -24.13 -0.35
CA ALA A 181 6.55 -22.91 0.37
C ALA A 181 7.52 -21.75 0.07
N GLU A 182 8.83 -22.01 0.13
CA GLU A 182 9.88 -21.03 -0.18
C GLU A 182 9.78 -20.53 -1.64
N HIS A 183 9.51 -21.43 -2.58
CA HIS A 183 9.33 -21.08 -3.99
C HIS A 183 8.07 -20.24 -4.25
N VAL A 184 6.94 -20.64 -3.68
CA VAL A 184 5.65 -19.91 -3.81
C VAL A 184 5.78 -18.48 -3.30
N VAL A 185 6.53 -18.27 -2.23
CA VAL A 185 6.69 -16.94 -1.66
C VAL A 185 7.80 -16.14 -2.37
N GLY A 186 8.89 -16.80 -2.76
CA GLY A 186 10.05 -16.16 -3.37
C GLY A 186 9.90 -15.81 -4.85
N ASP A 187 9.09 -16.57 -5.59
CA ASP A 187 9.04 -16.45 -7.06
C ASP A 187 8.05 -15.39 -7.57
N ILE A 188 7.29 -14.72 -6.68
CA ILE A 188 6.23 -13.77 -7.07
C ILE A 188 6.78 -12.63 -7.93
N ASP A 189 7.89 -12.01 -7.52
CA ASP A 189 8.53 -10.94 -8.29
C ASP A 189 9.01 -11.41 -9.66
N TYR A 190 9.52 -12.64 -9.73
CA TYR A 190 10.02 -13.22 -10.97
C TYR A 190 8.87 -13.47 -11.94
N TRP A 191 7.78 -14.06 -11.46
CA TRP A 191 6.58 -14.25 -12.25
C TRP A 191 6.01 -12.93 -12.74
N PHE A 192 5.87 -11.92 -11.87
CA PHE A 192 5.36 -10.61 -12.25
C PHE A 192 6.18 -9.97 -13.39
N LYS A 193 7.52 -10.04 -13.31
CA LYS A 193 8.40 -9.56 -14.38
C LYS A 193 8.20 -10.34 -15.68
N SER A 194 7.93 -11.64 -15.60
CA SER A 194 7.67 -12.47 -16.78
C SER A 194 6.35 -12.13 -17.46
N VAL A 195 5.27 -11.91 -16.69
CA VAL A 195 3.95 -11.50 -17.21
C VAL A 195 4.02 -10.13 -17.87
N LYS A 196 4.73 -9.16 -17.26
CA LYS A 196 4.91 -7.83 -17.85
C LYS A 196 5.63 -7.88 -19.19
N ARG A 197 6.60 -8.77 -19.36
CA ARG A 197 7.32 -8.92 -20.64
C ARG A 197 6.39 -9.44 -21.73
N VAL A 198 5.70 -10.55 -21.47
CA VAL A 198 4.79 -11.18 -22.45
C VAL A 198 3.73 -10.21 -22.94
N ARG A 199 3.14 -9.41 -22.03
CA ARG A 199 2.09 -8.43 -22.37
C ARG A 199 2.59 -7.16 -23.08
N SER A 200 3.90 -6.94 -23.13
CA SER A 200 4.50 -5.82 -23.87
C SER A 200 4.88 -6.20 -25.30
N GLU A 201 4.85 -7.50 -25.63
CA GLU A 201 5.25 -8.07 -26.93
C GLU A 201 4.04 -8.51 -27.77
N GLU A 202 2.81 -8.32 -27.27
CA GLU A 202 1.52 -8.64 -27.90
C GLU A 202 0.79 -7.35 -28.32
#